data_AF-A0A1B9YI74-F1
#
_entry.id   AF-A0A1B9YI74-F1
#
_cell.length_a   1.000
_cell.length_b   1.000
_cell.length_c   1.000
_cell.angle_alpha   90.00
_cell.angle_beta   90.00
_cell.angle_gamma   90.00
#
_symmetry.space_group_name_H-M   'P 1'
#
loop_
_entity.id
_entity.type
_entity.pdbx_description
1 polymer ?
#
loop_
_entity_poly.entity_id
_entity_poly.type
_entity_poly.pdbx_seq_one_letter_code
_entity_poly.pdbx_strand_id
1 'polypeptide(L)'
;MHIDIIEDLPSLAKLEENWNAVYDADDEAQIFLSWKWLNGWLSCIPGPWFILAAKAGDAADLPYVAFFPLRLQIRIEKSDVVSDMRMAGNFAADYTGLICRPEMENKVIPAFARYVRQMNWTRLNLDNLRMSERRVRLLLACFPKAGYRYTELNRINKVDGIDNGLCPYVTLPKSWDAYLESLSPNTRQKIRRLLKQVDAKGEYRVTVATPETFAQDLKTLLGFWETKWRPRKGDRVDSLVQSNGVMLTRSFETGQVYLPTFWHGDRAVAALATLVDPRKRTFSFYMTGRDETFDGPPPGVMLHAFSIRHAIELGYTEYDFLRGNEPYKYSFGCAERKILGTVLETRNGKNLSGRIDVRCIPDVLQQATALHRKGKTADAEMGYRRILDVQPKHADALHRLGQLLAAKTDFTAAKRLFRTLTTVRPDAAKAWQCLGQVCESLGQYEEALRQHLEFMRLQPDSPDGFVAVARCMAKLGRLAEINAALLAAIEPASGPSVRKWRDWRSIPDRRAARENSISA
;
A
#
# COMPACT_ATOMS: atom_id res chain seq x y z
N MET A 1 0.52 -16.06 -23.54
CA MET A 1 -0.02 -15.10 -22.55
C MET A 1 1.10 -14.15 -22.21
N HIS A 2 0.94 -12.91 -22.60
CA HIS A 2 1.81 -11.81 -22.20
C HIS A 2 1.26 -11.20 -20.91
N ILE A 3 2.11 -10.78 -19.97
CA ILE A 3 1.70 -10.14 -18.73
C ILE A 3 2.46 -8.82 -18.60
N ASP A 4 1.73 -7.72 -18.68
CA ASP A 4 2.22 -6.39 -18.34
C ASP A 4 2.02 -6.14 -16.83
N ILE A 5 2.87 -5.30 -16.25
CA ILE A 5 2.75 -4.87 -14.85
C ILE A 5 2.38 -3.40 -14.84
N ILE A 6 1.27 -3.08 -14.16
CA ILE A 6 0.80 -1.71 -13.99
C ILE A 6 1.06 -1.30 -12.55
N GLU A 7 1.85 -0.26 -12.34
CA GLU A 7 2.41 0.10 -11.02
C GLU A 7 2.19 1.56 -10.64
N ASP A 8 1.52 2.34 -11.50
CA ASP A 8 1.28 3.76 -11.32
C ASP A 8 -0.15 4.16 -11.73
N LEU A 9 -0.66 5.19 -11.07
CA LEU A 9 -2.02 5.69 -11.31
C LEU A 9 -2.23 6.20 -12.75
N PRO A 10 -1.30 6.96 -13.38
CA PRO A 10 -1.45 7.36 -14.78
C PRO A 10 -1.61 6.18 -15.74
N SER A 11 -0.86 5.09 -15.56
CA SER A 11 -0.98 3.88 -16.37
C SER A 11 -2.31 3.16 -16.09
N LEU A 12 -2.73 3.04 -14.83
CA LEU A 12 -4.03 2.46 -14.46
C LEU A 12 -5.20 3.26 -15.03
N ALA A 13 -5.10 4.59 -15.09
CA ALA A 13 -6.14 5.45 -15.61
C ALA A 13 -6.43 5.19 -17.10
N LYS A 14 -5.40 4.85 -17.88
CA LYS A 14 -5.54 4.50 -19.30
C LYS A 14 -6.27 3.18 -19.54
N LEU A 15 -6.49 2.37 -18.50
CA LEU A 15 -7.08 1.05 -18.63
C LEU A 15 -8.59 1.02 -18.40
N GLU A 16 -9.24 2.14 -18.07
CA GLU A 16 -10.65 2.15 -17.66
C GLU A 16 -11.57 1.43 -18.67
N GLU A 17 -11.48 1.78 -19.95
CA GLU A 17 -12.33 1.20 -20.99
C GLU A 17 -12.14 -0.31 -21.13
N ASN A 18 -10.88 -0.76 -21.25
CA ASN A 18 -10.58 -2.17 -21.38
C ASN A 18 -10.87 -2.96 -20.09
N TRP A 19 -10.63 -2.37 -18.92
CA TRP A 19 -10.99 -2.94 -17.62
C TRP A 19 -12.48 -3.18 -17.53
N ASN A 20 -13.28 -2.17 -17.88
CA ASN A 20 -14.73 -2.27 -17.90
C ASN A 20 -15.21 -3.35 -18.88
N ALA A 21 -14.59 -3.49 -20.05
CA ALA A 21 -14.93 -4.56 -20.99
C ALA A 21 -14.64 -5.97 -20.43
N VAL A 22 -13.54 -6.16 -19.70
CA VAL A 22 -13.25 -7.44 -19.01
C VAL A 22 -14.19 -7.65 -17.83
N TYR A 23 -14.47 -6.59 -17.07
CA TYR A 23 -15.35 -6.61 -15.91
C TYR A 23 -16.78 -6.98 -16.29
N ASP A 24 -17.32 -6.38 -17.34
CA ASP A 24 -18.68 -6.65 -17.83
C ASP A 24 -18.80 -8.12 -18.29
N ALA A 25 -17.78 -8.63 -18.98
CA ALA A 25 -17.74 -10.01 -19.49
C ALA A 25 -17.54 -11.08 -18.42
N ASP A 26 -16.98 -10.75 -17.25
CA ASP A 26 -16.72 -11.70 -16.19
C ASP A 26 -17.91 -11.82 -15.22
N ASP A 27 -18.57 -12.97 -15.20
CA ASP A 27 -19.72 -13.25 -14.33
C ASP A 27 -19.36 -13.27 -12.84
N GLU A 28 -18.09 -13.47 -12.49
CA GLU A 28 -17.62 -13.45 -11.11
C GLU A 28 -17.14 -12.07 -10.65
N ALA A 29 -17.13 -11.06 -11.55
CA ALA A 29 -16.76 -9.69 -11.19
C ALA A 29 -17.75 -9.06 -10.20
N GLN A 30 -17.23 -8.17 -9.36
CA GLN A 30 -17.96 -7.55 -8.26
C GLN A 30 -17.34 -6.19 -7.93
N ILE A 31 -18.09 -5.32 -7.26
CA ILE A 31 -17.78 -3.89 -7.12
C ILE A 31 -16.36 -3.56 -6.65
N PHE A 32 -15.78 -4.35 -5.75
CA PHE A 32 -14.42 -4.19 -5.24
C PHE A 32 -13.32 -4.56 -6.26
N LEU A 33 -13.71 -5.08 -7.43
CA LEU A 33 -12.87 -5.27 -8.61
C LEU A 33 -13.25 -4.32 -9.76
N SER A 34 -14.25 -3.46 -9.58
CA SER A 34 -14.56 -2.42 -10.57
C SER A 34 -13.39 -1.44 -10.68
N TRP A 35 -13.17 -0.91 -11.89
CA TRP A 35 -12.09 0.05 -12.12
C TRP A 35 -12.23 1.28 -11.21
N LYS A 36 -13.45 1.83 -11.08
CA LYS A 36 -13.73 3.00 -10.25
C LYS A 36 -13.34 2.78 -8.79
N TRP A 37 -13.76 1.66 -8.20
CA TRP A 37 -13.43 1.35 -6.80
C TRP A 37 -11.93 1.15 -6.61
N LEU A 38 -11.29 0.33 -7.46
CA LEU A 38 -9.86 0.06 -7.35
C LEU A 38 -9.02 1.32 -7.58
N ASN A 39 -9.32 2.12 -8.60
CA ASN A 39 -8.60 3.37 -8.85
C ASN A 39 -8.72 4.35 -7.65
N GLY A 40 -9.92 4.47 -7.07
CA GLY A 40 -10.15 5.28 -5.88
C GLY A 40 -9.41 4.78 -4.63
N TRP A 41 -9.36 3.46 -4.43
CA TRP A 41 -8.68 2.81 -3.30
C TRP A 41 -7.15 2.83 -3.45
N LEU A 42 -6.63 2.47 -4.62
CA LEU A 42 -5.19 2.38 -4.88
C LEU A 42 -4.50 3.75 -4.82
N SER A 43 -5.23 4.84 -5.01
CA SER A 43 -4.71 6.20 -4.88
C SER A 43 -4.67 6.71 -3.43
N CYS A 44 -5.16 5.96 -2.44
CA CYS A 44 -5.08 6.34 -1.02
C CYS A 44 -4.39 5.30 -0.12
N ILE A 45 -4.07 4.10 -0.61
CA ILE A 45 -3.33 3.13 0.19
C ILE A 45 -1.83 3.43 0.23
N PRO A 46 -1.18 3.20 1.38
CA PRO A 46 0.28 3.22 1.47
C PRO A 46 0.89 1.93 0.92
N GLY A 47 2.12 2.04 0.43
CA GLY A 47 2.94 0.92 -0.03
C GLY A 47 2.71 0.53 -1.49
N PRO A 48 3.57 -0.37 -2.02
CA PRO A 48 3.56 -0.74 -3.43
C PRO A 48 2.39 -1.67 -3.76
N TRP A 49 1.49 -1.19 -4.61
CA TRP A 49 0.53 -2.02 -5.33
C TRP A 49 0.98 -2.21 -6.79
N PHE A 50 0.50 -3.26 -7.41
CA PHE A 50 0.69 -3.52 -8.83
C PHE A 50 -0.45 -4.38 -9.36
N ILE A 51 -0.71 -4.29 -10.65
CA ILE A 51 -1.72 -5.12 -11.31
C ILE A 51 -1.02 -5.94 -12.38
N LEU A 52 -1.21 -7.26 -12.35
CA LEU A 52 -0.85 -8.11 -13.47
C LEU A 52 -1.97 -8.01 -14.51
N ALA A 53 -1.66 -7.47 -15.68
CA ALA A 53 -2.59 -7.27 -16.79
C ALA A 53 -2.20 -8.21 -17.93
N ALA A 54 -3.09 -9.12 -18.33
CA ALA A 54 -2.74 -10.18 -19.28
C ALA A 54 -3.32 -9.94 -20.68
N LYS A 55 -2.51 -10.16 -21.72
CA LYS A 55 -2.93 -10.19 -23.12
C LYS A 55 -2.88 -11.62 -23.66
N ALA A 56 -3.74 -11.92 -24.63
CA ALA A 56 -3.84 -13.26 -25.23
C ALA A 56 -2.58 -13.67 -26.02
N GLY A 57 -1.79 -12.70 -26.49
CA GLY A 57 -0.53 -12.88 -27.22
C GLY A 57 0.45 -11.74 -26.92
N ASP A 58 1.56 -11.68 -27.67
CA ASP A 58 2.66 -10.73 -27.43
C ASP A 58 2.58 -9.43 -28.25
N ALA A 59 1.60 -9.30 -29.14
CA ALA A 59 1.40 -8.05 -29.88
C ALA A 59 0.98 -6.91 -28.92
N ALA A 60 1.66 -5.78 -29.04
CA ALA A 60 1.60 -4.69 -28.06
C ALA A 60 0.22 -4.03 -27.96
N ASP A 61 -0.50 -4.01 -29.07
CA ASP A 61 -1.83 -3.42 -29.29
C ASP A 61 -3.00 -4.33 -28.90
N LEU A 62 -2.72 -5.58 -28.50
CA LEU A 62 -3.78 -6.49 -28.05
C LEU A 62 -4.45 -5.96 -26.78
N PRO A 63 -5.79 -6.02 -26.69
CA PRO A 63 -6.49 -5.68 -25.46
C PRO A 63 -6.15 -6.68 -24.36
N TYR A 64 -6.15 -6.20 -23.12
CA TYR A 64 -6.08 -7.06 -21.95
C TYR A 64 -7.37 -7.89 -21.82
N VAL A 65 -7.19 -9.13 -21.37
CA VAL A 65 -8.25 -10.11 -21.16
C VAL A 65 -8.43 -10.48 -19.69
N ALA A 66 -7.54 -10.01 -18.80
CA ALA A 66 -7.64 -10.24 -17.36
C ALA A 66 -6.79 -9.25 -16.57
N PHE A 67 -7.18 -9.05 -15.31
CA PHE A 67 -6.46 -8.21 -14.34
C PHE A 67 -6.42 -8.88 -12.97
N PHE A 68 -5.23 -8.89 -12.36
CA PHE A 68 -5.02 -9.42 -11.01
C PHE A 68 -4.37 -8.36 -10.11
N PRO A 69 -5.17 -7.62 -9.30
CA PRO A 69 -4.68 -6.57 -8.43
C PRO A 69 -3.98 -7.15 -7.19
N LEU A 70 -2.71 -6.80 -7.01
CA LEU A 70 -1.86 -7.27 -5.92
C LEU A 70 -1.14 -6.10 -5.23
N ARG A 71 -0.62 -6.35 -4.03
CA ARG A 71 0.27 -5.43 -3.32
C ARG A 71 1.25 -6.17 -2.45
N LEU A 72 2.37 -5.52 -2.15
CA LEU A 72 3.39 -6.04 -1.26
C LEU A 72 3.40 -5.24 0.05
N GLN A 73 3.62 -5.95 1.14
CA GLN A 73 3.81 -5.36 2.45
C GLN A 73 4.99 -6.03 3.12
N ILE A 74 5.92 -5.24 3.64
CA ILE A 74 7.08 -5.76 4.37
C ILE A 74 6.75 -6.07 5.82
N ARG A 75 7.47 -7.04 6.39
CA ARG A 75 7.58 -7.28 7.82
C ARG A 75 9.04 -7.53 8.18
N ILE A 76 9.37 -7.16 9.41
CA ILE A 76 10.67 -7.46 10.00
C ILE A 76 10.45 -8.59 11.00
N GLU A 77 11.07 -9.75 10.75
CA GLU A 77 10.93 -10.95 11.58
C GLU A 77 12.31 -11.52 11.89
N LYS A 78 12.61 -11.76 13.17
CA LYS A 78 13.84 -12.47 13.63
C LYS A 78 15.13 -12.02 12.92
N SER A 79 15.30 -10.72 12.72
CA SER A 79 16.43 -10.17 11.95
C SER A 79 16.49 -10.66 10.50
N ASP A 80 15.34 -10.67 9.81
CA ASP A 80 15.24 -10.60 8.35
C ASP A 80 14.12 -9.65 7.90
N VAL A 81 14.14 -9.26 6.62
CA VAL A 81 13.07 -8.49 5.96
C VAL A 81 12.32 -9.42 5.00
N VAL A 82 11.08 -9.73 5.36
CA VAL A 82 10.19 -10.60 4.58
C VAL A 82 9.04 -9.80 3.99
N SER A 83 8.50 -10.25 2.86
CA SER A 83 7.35 -9.61 2.20
C SER A 83 6.12 -10.52 2.17
N ASP A 84 4.97 -9.95 2.51
CA ASP A 84 3.65 -10.49 2.22
C ASP A 84 3.14 -9.92 0.91
N MET A 85 2.74 -10.79 0.00
CA MET A 85 1.87 -10.43 -1.11
C MET A 85 0.41 -10.58 -0.67
N ARG A 86 -0.41 -9.59 -1.03
CA ARG A 86 -1.84 -9.52 -0.70
C ARG A 86 -2.62 -9.06 -1.92
N MET A 87 -3.92 -9.36 -1.92
CA MET A 87 -4.86 -8.79 -2.89
C MET A 87 -4.95 -7.27 -2.68
N ALA A 88 -4.87 -6.47 -3.74
CA ALA A 88 -4.71 -5.01 -3.60
C ALA A 88 -5.92 -4.33 -2.94
N GLY A 89 -7.14 -4.85 -3.19
CA GLY A 89 -8.36 -4.37 -2.54
C GLY A 89 -8.43 -4.67 -1.03
N ASN A 90 -7.61 -5.59 -0.52
CA ASN A 90 -7.68 -5.97 0.90
C ASN A 90 -7.09 -4.88 1.80
N PHE A 91 -7.99 -4.15 2.46
CA PHE A 91 -8.25 -4.08 3.91
C PHE A 91 -9.64 -3.42 4.09
N ALA A 92 -10.06 -2.66 3.07
CA ALA A 92 -11.39 -2.10 2.89
C ALA A 92 -12.34 -2.96 2.05
N ALA A 93 -11.85 -3.84 1.18
CA ALA A 93 -12.74 -4.70 0.40
C ALA A 93 -13.26 -5.91 1.20
N ASP A 94 -14.57 -6.12 1.15
CA ASP A 94 -15.21 -7.32 1.67
C ASP A 94 -15.01 -8.52 0.75
N TYR A 95 -14.78 -8.28 -0.55
CA TYR A 95 -14.40 -9.30 -1.53
C TYR A 95 -13.14 -8.91 -2.29
N THR A 96 -12.35 -9.91 -2.61
CA THR A 96 -11.18 -9.78 -3.49
C THR A 96 -11.22 -10.86 -4.57
N GLY A 97 -10.34 -10.73 -5.55
CA GLY A 97 -10.22 -11.69 -6.64
C GLY A 97 -9.38 -11.15 -7.77
N LEU A 98 -9.61 -11.72 -8.93
CA LEU A 98 -9.15 -11.25 -10.22
C LEU A 98 -10.35 -11.20 -11.16
N ILE A 99 -10.25 -10.41 -12.21
CA ILE A 99 -11.22 -10.46 -13.31
C ILE A 99 -10.58 -11.05 -14.55
N CYS A 100 -11.32 -11.86 -15.29
CA CYS A 100 -10.89 -12.36 -16.59
C CYS A 100 -12.08 -12.69 -17.48
N ARG A 101 -11.87 -12.54 -18.78
CA ARG A 101 -12.82 -13.04 -19.78
C ARG A 101 -13.02 -14.56 -19.58
N PRO A 102 -14.26 -15.07 -19.45
CA PRO A 102 -14.52 -16.47 -19.10
C PRO A 102 -13.81 -17.48 -20.00
N GLU A 103 -13.76 -17.22 -21.30
CA GLU A 103 -13.10 -18.06 -22.29
C GLU A 103 -11.57 -18.17 -22.11
N MET A 104 -10.96 -17.25 -21.36
CA MET A 104 -9.52 -17.18 -21.13
C MET A 104 -9.07 -17.73 -19.77
N GLU A 105 -9.99 -18.04 -18.85
CA GLU A 105 -9.65 -18.29 -17.44
C GLU A 105 -8.69 -19.49 -17.25
N ASN A 106 -8.84 -20.56 -18.05
CA ASN A 106 -7.97 -21.74 -18.03
C ASN A 106 -6.52 -21.43 -18.47
N LYS A 107 -6.30 -20.35 -19.21
CA LYS A 107 -4.98 -19.92 -19.68
C LYS A 107 -4.39 -18.85 -18.76
N VAL A 108 -5.20 -17.88 -18.36
CA VAL A 108 -4.70 -16.67 -17.70
C VAL A 108 -4.47 -16.85 -16.20
N ILE A 109 -5.32 -17.60 -15.50
CA ILE A 109 -5.17 -17.83 -14.05
C ILE A 109 -3.86 -18.59 -13.77
N PRO A 110 -3.52 -19.68 -14.49
CA PRO A 110 -2.21 -20.32 -14.34
C PRO A 110 -1.04 -19.43 -14.78
N ALA A 111 -1.23 -18.53 -15.75
CA ALA A 111 -0.19 -17.59 -16.17
C ALA A 111 0.13 -16.58 -15.04
N PHE A 112 -0.90 -15.98 -14.43
CA PHE A 112 -0.75 -15.13 -13.25
C PHE A 112 -0.10 -15.87 -12.09
N ALA A 113 -0.53 -17.10 -11.79
CA ALA A 113 0.05 -17.89 -10.72
C ALA A 113 1.55 -18.16 -10.93
N ARG A 114 1.95 -18.53 -12.15
CA ARG A 114 3.36 -18.72 -12.52
C ARG A 114 4.16 -17.44 -12.41
N TYR A 115 3.59 -16.30 -12.80
CA TYR A 115 4.21 -15.00 -12.65
C TYR A 115 4.46 -14.67 -11.17
N VAL A 116 3.44 -14.82 -10.33
CA VAL A 116 3.56 -14.62 -8.88
C VAL A 116 4.63 -15.52 -8.27
N ARG A 117 4.79 -16.76 -8.73
CA ARG A 117 5.86 -17.67 -8.26
C ARG A 117 7.28 -17.23 -8.57
N GLN A 118 7.46 -16.30 -9.52
CA GLN A 118 8.78 -15.74 -9.85
C GLN A 118 9.12 -14.51 -9.01
N MET A 119 8.14 -13.95 -8.28
CA MET A 119 8.32 -12.76 -7.46
C MET A 119 8.87 -13.08 -6.07
N ASN A 120 9.46 -12.08 -5.40
CA ASN A 120 10.05 -12.25 -4.08
C ASN A 120 9.07 -11.95 -2.95
N TRP A 121 8.47 -13.02 -2.41
CA TRP A 121 7.58 -12.98 -1.25
C TRP A 121 7.78 -14.22 -0.36
N THR A 122 7.36 -14.07 0.89
CA THR A 122 7.32 -15.16 1.88
C THR A 122 5.91 -15.71 2.07
N ARG A 123 4.89 -14.84 2.06
CA ARG A 123 3.48 -15.30 2.09
C ARG A 123 2.64 -14.64 1.01
N LEU A 124 1.80 -15.43 0.33
CA LEU A 124 0.74 -14.96 -0.54
C LEU A 124 -0.60 -15.13 0.19
N ASN A 125 -1.24 -14.01 0.50
CA ASN A 125 -2.49 -13.94 1.24
C ASN A 125 -3.64 -13.77 0.25
N LEU A 126 -4.33 -14.86 -0.04
CA LEU A 126 -5.54 -14.91 -0.85
C LEU A 126 -6.74 -14.85 0.10
N ASP A 127 -7.08 -13.65 0.52
CA ASP A 127 -8.08 -13.42 1.56
C ASP A 127 -9.34 -12.76 1.00
N ASN A 128 -10.51 -13.12 1.56
CA ASN A 128 -11.83 -12.74 1.09
C ASN A 128 -12.07 -13.05 -0.39
N LEU A 129 -11.54 -14.18 -0.87
CA LEU A 129 -11.55 -14.52 -2.28
C LEU A 129 -12.96 -14.94 -2.72
N ARG A 130 -13.65 -14.08 -3.49
CA ARG A 130 -14.95 -14.39 -4.12
C ARG A 130 -14.70 -14.89 -5.53
N MET A 131 -14.32 -16.17 -5.62
CA MET A 131 -14.07 -16.87 -6.88
C MET A 131 -14.63 -18.29 -6.82
N SER A 132 -15.03 -18.86 -7.96
CA SER A 132 -15.46 -20.24 -8.03
C SER A 132 -14.34 -21.21 -7.63
N GLU A 133 -14.72 -22.39 -7.12
CA GLU A 133 -13.76 -23.44 -6.77
C GLU A 133 -12.85 -23.80 -7.95
N ARG A 134 -13.38 -23.72 -9.18
CA ARG A 134 -12.60 -23.97 -10.40
C ARG A 134 -11.47 -22.96 -10.56
N ARG A 135 -11.75 -21.66 -10.46
CA ARG A 135 -10.71 -20.63 -10.58
C ARG A 135 -9.68 -20.72 -9.45
N VAL A 136 -10.12 -21.04 -8.24
CA VAL A 136 -9.25 -21.26 -7.09
C VAL A 136 -8.34 -22.47 -7.32
N ARG A 137 -8.88 -23.59 -7.83
CA ARG A 137 -8.08 -24.77 -8.19
C ARG A 137 -7.03 -24.44 -9.26
N LEU A 138 -7.39 -23.70 -10.31
CA LEU A 138 -6.44 -23.26 -11.35
C LEU A 138 -5.29 -22.44 -10.76
N LEU A 139 -5.59 -21.52 -9.85
CA LEU A 139 -4.61 -20.67 -9.19
C LEU A 139 -3.68 -21.49 -8.29
N LEU A 140 -4.26 -22.31 -7.39
CA LEU A 140 -3.51 -23.06 -6.38
C LEU A 140 -2.73 -24.24 -6.97
N ALA A 141 -3.17 -24.85 -8.09
CA ALA A 141 -2.47 -25.95 -8.75
C ALA A 141 -1.04 -25.58 -9.21
N CYS A 142 -0.79 -24.28 -9.41
CA CYS A 142 0.54 -23.81 -9.77
C CYS A 142 1.51 -23.82 -8.59
N PHE A 143 1.05 -24.00 -7.35
CA PHE A 143 1.89 -24.04 -6.16
C PHE A 143 1.90 -25.49 -5.65
N PRO A 144 3.03 -26.23 -5.73
CA PRO A 144 3.11 -27.59 -5.20
C PRO A 144 3.43 -27.61 -3.70
N LYS A 145 2.82 -28.54 -2.94
CA LYS A 145 3.07 -28.73 -1.48
C LYS A 145 4.53 -28.99 -1.11
N ALA A 146 5.36 -29.41 -2.06
CA ALA A 146 6.80 -29.55 -1.85
C ALA A 146 7.46 -28.19 -1.49
N GLY A 147 7.06 -27.10 -2.14
CA GLY A 147 7.63 -25.76 -1.97
C GLY A 147 6.85 -24.83 -1.04
N TYR A 148 5.59 -25.15 -0.74
CA TYR A 148 4.68 -24.24 -0.04
C TYR A 148 3.89 -24.94 1.08
N ARG A 149 3.65 -24.20 2.16
CA ARG A 149 2.70 -24.53 3.21
C ARG A 149 1.37 -23.82 2.93
N TYR A 150 0.27 -24.52 3.16
CA TYR A 150 -1.09 -24.01 2.99
C TYR A 150 -1.74 -23.88 4.35
N THR A 151 -2.29 -22.71 4.61
CA THR A 151 -3.09 -22.46 5.80
C THR A 151 -4.43 -21.91 5.34
N GLU A 152 -5.49 -22.67 5.59
CA GLU A 152 -6.86 -22.17 5.44
C GLU A 152 -7.17 -21.21 6.60
N LEU A 153 -7.81 -20.10 6.28
CA LEU A 153 -8.10 -19.05 7.25
C LEU A 153 -9.49 -19.27 7.83
N ASN A 154 -9.56 -19.56 9.14
CA ASN A 154 -10.84 -19.57 9.85
C ASN A 154 -11.37 -18.13 10.03
N ARG A 155 -12.59 -17.89 9.55
CA ARG A 155 -13.26 -16.59 9.56
C ARG A 155 -14.37 -16.47 10.61
N ILE A 156 -14.52 -17.49 11.44
CA ILE A 156 -15.47 -17.49 12.55
C ILE A 156 -14.92 -16.60 13.66
N ASN A 157 -15.68 -15.56 13.97
CA ASN A 157 -15.37 -14.66 15.06
C ASN A 157 -15.60 -15.37 16.40
N LYS A 158 -14.55 -15.44 17.20
CA LYS A 158 -14.55 -16.18 18.48
C LYS A 158 -15.49 -15.61 19.54
N VAL A 159 -15.90 -14.34 19.41
CA VAL A 159 -16.70 -13.64 20.42
C VAL A 159 -18.20 -13.87 20.23
N ASP A 160 -18.66 -13.81 18.99
CA ASP A 160 -20.10 -13.83 18.64
C ASP A 160 -20.47 -15.02 17.74
N GLY A 161 -19.50 -15.86 17.35
CA GLY A 161 -19.72 -17.04 16.51
C GLY A 161 -20.03 -16.71 15.04
N ILE A 162 -19.97 -15.45 14.63
CA ILE A 162 -20.29 -15.04 13.27
C ILE A 162 -19.21 -15.53 12.30
N ASP A 163 -19.63 -16.32 11.31
CA ASP A 163 -18.77 -16.78 10.22
C ASP A 163 -18.69 -15.72 9.13
N ASN A 164 -17.54 -15.04 9.06
CA ASN A 164 -17.27 -14.02 8.04
C ASN A 164 -16.82 -14.62 6.69
N GLY A 165 -16.75 -15.94 6.58
CA GLY A 165 -16.59 -16.66 5.31
C GLY A 165 -17.92 -16.88 4.57
N LEU A 166 -19.05 -16.68 5.25
CA LEU A 166 -20.39 -16.79 4.68
C LEU A 166 -20.93 -15.40 4.34
N CYS A 167 -21.58 -15.31 3.19
CA CYS A 167 -22.03 -14.05 2.61
C CYS A 167 -23.51 -14.17 2.17
N PRO A 168 -24.46 -13.70 2.99
CA PRO A 168 -25.87 -13.72 2.64
C PRO A 168 -26.19 -12.71 1.53
N TYR A 169 -27.08 -13.07 0.62
CA TYR A 169 -27.54 -12.18 -0.44
C TYR A 169 -28.96 -12.52 -0.88
N VAL A 170 -29.64 -11.58 -1.51
CA VAL A 170 -30.98 -11.73 -2.05
C VAL A 170 -30.96 -11.51 -3.56
N THR A 171 -31.50 -12.45 -4.32
CA THR A 171 -31.85 -12.21 -5.72
C THR A 171 -33.15 -11.40 -5.77
N LEU A 172 -33.07 -10.22 -6.37
CA LEU A 172 -34.17 -9.27 -6.41
C LEU A 172 -35.08 -9.56 -7.61
N PRO A 173 -36.39 -9.78 -7.39
CA PRO A 173 -37.35 -9.94 -8.48
C PRO A 173 -37.69 -8.59 -9.13
N LYS A 174 -38.48 -8.64 -10.20
CA LYS A 174 -38.85 -7.44 -10.99
C LYS A 174 -39.78 -6.46 -10.26
N SER A 175 -40.45 -6.89 -9.19
CA SER A 175 -41.41 -6.04 -8.46
C SER A 175 -41.30 -6.23 -6.96
N TRP A 176 -41.65 -5.17 -6.22
CA TRP A 176 -41.65 -5.17 -4.77
C TRP A 176 -42.62 -6.20 -4.18
N ASP A 177 -43.81 -6.36 -4.78
CA ASP A 177 -44.79 -7.34 -4.33
C ASP A 177 -44.28 -8.78 -4.49
N ALA A 178 -43.63 -9.10 -5.62
CA ALA A 178 -43.02 -10.41 -5.82
C ALA A 178 -41.91 -10.70 -4.78
N TYR A 179 -41.15 -9.68 -4.38
CA TYR A 179 -40.17 -9.82 -3.31
C TYR A 179 -40.85 -10.07 -1.96
N LEU A 180 -41.87 -9.29 -1.61
CA LEU A 180 -42.63 -9.51 -0.38
C LEU A 180 -43.24 -10.91 -0.33
N GLU A 181 -43.70 -11.42 -1.48
CA GLU A 181 -44.27 -12.76 -1.63
C GLU A 181 -43.28 -13.90 -1.40
N SER A 182 -41.98 -13.67 -1.64
CA SER A 182 -40.94 -14.67 -1.35
C SER A 182 -40.61 -14.77 0.14
N LEU A 183 -40.98 -13.77 0.95
CA LEU A 183 -40.73 -13.75 2.39
C LEU A 183 -41.79 -14.50 3.18
N SER A 184 -41.40 -14.94 4.39
CA SER A 184 -42.33 -15.51 5.37
C SER A 184 -43.48 -14.54 5.70
N PRO A 185 -44.69 -15.02 6.01
CA PRO A 185 -45.83 -14.16 6.33
C PRO A 185 -45.53 -13.14 7.45
N ASN A 186 -44.81 -13.57 8.49
CA ASN A 186 -44.44 -12.72 9.62
C ASN A 186 -43.46 -11.61 9.21
N THR A 187 -42.40 -11.95 8.46
CA THR A 187 -41.44 -10.95 7.95
C THR A 187 -42.14 -9.98 7.01
N ARG A 188 -42.96 -10.48 6.08
CA ARG A 188 -43.72 -9.67 5.11
C ARG A 188 -44.57 -8.63 5.82
N GLN A 189 -45.36 -9.05 6.81
CA GLN A 189 -46.22 -8.15 7.59
C GLN A 189 -45.39 -7.12 8.37
N LYS A 190 -44.28 -7.54 8.98
CA LYS A 190 -43.36 -6.66 9.70
C LYS A 190 -42.78 -5.58 8.78
N ILE A 191 -42.25 -5.96 7.62
CA ILE A 191 -41.69 -5.02 6.64
C ILE A 191 -42.76 -4.04 6.14
N ARG A 192 -43.96 -4.52 5.78
CA ARG A 192 -45.08 -3.65 5.37
C ARG A 192 -45.42 -2.61 6.44
N ARG A 193 -45.52 -3.03 7.70
CA ARG A 193 -45.81 -2.13 8.83
C ARG A 193 -44.71 -1.08 8.99
N LEU A 194 -43.45 -1.48 8.91
CA LEU A 194 -42.32 -0.57 9.05
C LEU A 194 -42.28 0.46 7.91
N LEU A 195 -42.34 0.02 6.65
CA LEU A 195 -42.30 0.94 5.52
C LEU A 195 -43.49 1.90 5.51
N LYS A 196 -44.69 1.45 5.92
CA LYS A 196 -45.85 2.33 6.09
C LYS A 196 -45.60 3.50 7.06
N GLN A 197 -44.76 3.32 8.08
CA GLN A 197 -44.45 4.38 9.05
C GLN A 197 -43.59 5.51 8.45
N VAL A 198 -42.74 5.18 7.48
CA VAL A 198 -41.88 6.18 6.80
C VAL A 198 -42.52 6.73 5.54
N ASP A 199 -43.43 5.97 4.90
CA ASP A 199 -44.21 6.44 3.76
C ASP A 199 -45.35 7.38 4.20
N ALA A 200 -45.88 7.18 5.41
CA ALA A 200 -46.78 8.14 6.03
C ALA A 200 -45.99 9.38 6.45
N LYS A 201 -46.44 10.59 6.07
CA LYS A 201 -45.87 11.85 6.56
C LYS A 201 -46.10 11.97 8.08
N GLY A 202 -45.19 11.42 8.88
CA GLY A 202 -45.30 11.30 10.33
C GLY A 202 -43.96 11.55 11.04
N GLU A 203 -43.79 10.94 12.22
CA GLU A 203 -42.60 11.15 13.06
C GLU A 203 -41.33 10.48 12.51
N TYR A 204 -41.47 9.49 11.64
CA TYR A 204 -40.37 8.74 11.05
C TYR A 204 -40.16 9.11 9.59
N ARG A 205 -38.91 9.25 9.18
CA ARG A 205 -38.56 9.46 7.77
C ARG A 205 -37.23 8.81 7.43
N VAL A 206 -37.04 8.49 6.15
CA VAL A 206 -35.75 8.11 5.59
C VAL A 206 -35.35 9.14 4.54
N THR A 207 -34.13 9.66 4.62
CA THR A 207 -33.53 10.50 3.58
C THR A 207 -32.41 9.74 2.91
N VAL A 208 -32.10 10.07 1.65
CA VAL A 208 -30.95 9.55 0.93
C VAL A 208 -29.98 10.70 0.74
N ALA A 209 -28.69 10.45 1.02
CA ALA A 209 -27.67 11.47 0.93
C ALA A 209 -27.58 12.10 -0.48
N THR A 210 -27.52 13.42 -0.54
CA THR A 210 -27.25 14.22 -1.75
C THR A 210 -25.84 14.83 -1.66
N PRO A 211 -25.30 15.43 -2.74
CA PRO A 211 -24.01 16.14 -2.65
C PRO A 211 -23.92 17.15 -1.51
N GLU A 212 -25.05 17.79 -1.16
CA GLU A 212 -25.13 18.79 -0.10
C GLU A 212 -25.18 18.16 1.31
N THR A 213 -25.80 16.98 1.46
CA THR A 213 -25.98 16.35 2.78
C THR A 213 -24.97 15.26 3.09
N PHE A 214 -24.27 14.73 2.07
CA PHE A 214 -23.44 13.54 2.18
C PHE A 214 -22.39 13.61 3.29
N ALA A 215 -21.70 14.75 3.42
CA ALA A 215 -20.69 14.92 4.47
C ALA A 215 -21.28 14.77 5.88
N GLN A 216 -22.49 15.30 6.10
CA GLN A 216 -23.19 15.20 7.39
C GLN A 216 -23.77 13.80 7.62
N ASP A 217 -24.36 13.18 6.59
CA ASP A 217 -24.89 11.82 6.68
C ASP A 217 -23.77 10.78 6.94
N LEU A 218 -22.62 10.93 6.27
CA LEU A 218 -21.44 10.10 6.50
C LEU A 218 -20.88 10.29 7.91
N LYS A 219 -20.84 11.53 8.41
CA LYS A 219 -20.44 11.82 9.80
C LYS A 219 -21.37 11.14 10.80
N THR A 220 -22.69 11.19 10.57
CA THR A 220 -23.69 10.49 11.38
C THR A 220 -23.43 8.97 11.40
N LEU A 221 -23.26 8.37 10.22
CA LEU A 221 -22.95 6.94 10.09
C LEU A 221 -21.69 6.54 10.87
N LEU A 222 -20.59 7.27 10.64
CA LEU A 222 -19.30 6.98 11.25
C LEU A 222 -19.31 7.23 12.76
N GLY A 223 -20.03 8.25 13.23
CA GLY A 223 -20.21 8.52 14.66
C GLY A 223 -20.91 7.37 15.38
N PHE A 224 -22.02 6.86 14.83
CA PHE A 224 -22.67 5.69 15.40
C PHE A 224 -21.81 4.43 15.35
N TRP A 225 -21.08 4.22 14.25
CA TRP A 225 -20.17 3.09 14.12
C TRP A 225 -19.05 3.17 15.17
N GLU A 226 -18.47 4.34 15.34
CA GLU A 226 -17.45 4.62 16.36
C GLU A 226 -17.96 4.31 17.77
N THR A 227 -19.11 4.84 18.18
CA THR A 227 -19.70 4.58 19.50
C THR A 227 -19.85 3.09 19.77
N LYS A 228 -20.34 2.33 18.79
CA LYS A 228 -20.54 0.88 18.91
C LYS A 228 -19.23 0.11 19.05
N TRP A 229 -18.21 0.46 18.26
CA TRP A 229 -17.02 -0.38 18.12
C TRP A 229 -15.84 0.07 18.99
N ARG A 230 -15.83 1.30 19.52
CA ARG A 230 -14.77 1.81 20.40
C ARG A 230 -14.50 0.91 21.61
N PRO A 231 -15.51 0.39 22.35
CA PRO A 231 -15.25 -0.51 23.48
C PRO A 231 -14.51 -1.80 23.10
N ARG A 232 -14.67 -2.28 21.85
CA ARG A 232 -14.09 -3.54 21.37
C ARG A 232 -12.77 -3.35 20.60
N LYS A 233 -12.62 -2.25 19.87
CA LYS A 233 -11.51 -2.02 18.93
C LYS A 233 -10.46 -1.02 19.45
N GLY A 234 -10.77 -0.23 20.48
CA GLY A 234 -9.85 0.76 21.07
C GLY A 234 -9.34 1.78 20.05
N ASP A 235 -8.07 2.14 20.14
CA ASP A 235 -7.40 3.17 19.32
C ASP A 235 -7.43 2.88 17.80
N ARG A 236 -7.68 1.63 17.40
CA ARG A 236 -7.82 1.29 15.97
C ARG A 236 -9.04 1.95 15.33
N VAL A 237 -10.05 2.33 16.11
CA VAL A 237 -11.28 2.96 15.60
C VAL A 237 -10.99 4.24 14.83
N ASP A 238 -10.09 5.08 15.34
CA ASP A 238 -9.80 6.38 14.71
C ASP A 238 -9.27 6.21 13.29
N SER A 239 -8.31 5.28 13.12
CA SER A 239 -7.76 4.94 11.81
C SER A 239 -8.79 4.34 10.84
N LEU A 240 -9.73 3.54 11.36
CA LEU A 240 -10.79 2.91 10.56
C LEU A 240 -11.85 3.92 10.14
N VAL A 241 -12.24 4.82 11.05
CA VAL A 241 -13.17 5.92 10.74
C VAL A 241 -12.57 6.83 9.68
N GLN A 242 -11.31 7.22 9.83
CA GLN A 242 -10.61 8.03 8.83
C GLN A 242 -10.53 7.33 7.47
N SER A 243 -10.09 6.06 7.45
CA SER A 243 -9.95 5.31 6.20
C SER A 243 -11.28 5.07 5.50
N ASN A 244 -12.33 4.67 6.23
CA ASN A 244 -13.67 4.50 5.67
C ASN A 244 -14.27 5.83 5.21
N GLY A 245 -14.04 6.92 5.94
CA GLY A 245 -14.49 8.25 5.53
C GLY A 245 -13.90 8.65 4.18
N VAL A 246 -12.58 8.53 4.00
CA VAL A 246 -11.92 8.83 2.72
C VAL A 246 -12.45 7.92 1.60
N MET A 247 -12.60 6.62 1.85
CA MET A 247 -13.07 5.67 0.85
C MET A 247 -14.51 5.93 0.43
N LEU A 248 -15.42 6.15 1.38
CA LEU A 248 -16.85 6.38 1.10
C LEU A 248 -17.07 7.73 0.42
N THR A 249 -16.33 8.78 0.79
CA THR A 249 -16.41 10.07 0.10
C THR A 249 -16.04 9.95 -1.37
N ARG A 250 -14.91 9.32 -1.69
CA ARG A 250 -14.50 9.10 -3.08
C ARG A 250 -15.46 8.21 -3.86
N SER A 251 -15.98 7.17 -3.20
CA SER A 251 -16.97 6.29 -3.81
C SER A 251 -18.28 7.04 -4.08
N PHE A 252 -18.67 7.99 -3.24
CA PHE A 252 -19.82 8.85 -3.48
C PHE A 252 -19.60 9.82 -4.65
N GLU A 253 -18.44 10.49 -4.70
CA GLU A 253 -18.05 11.40 -5.80
C GLU A 253 -18.06 10.72 -7.18
N THR A 254 -17.90 9.39 -7.21
CA THR A 254 -17.90 8.57 -8.43
C THR A 254 -19.22 7.85 -8.71
N GLY A 255 -20.26 8.12 -7.90
CA GLY A 255 -21.62 7.59 -8.04
C GLY A 255 -21.79 6.14 -7.56
N GLN A 256 -20.94 5.67 -6.65
CA GLN A 256 -20.92 4.28 -6.16
C GLN A 256 -21.46 4.12 -4.73
N VAL A 257 -21.97 5.17 -4.09
CA VAL A 257 -22.50 5.09 -2.72
C VAL A 257 -23.96 5.51 -2.68
N TYR A 258 -24.78 4.64 -2.09
CA TYR A 258 -26.14 4.93 -1.65
C TYR A 258 -26.16 4.93 -0.12
N LEU A 259 -26.55 6.06 0.47
CA LEU A 259 -26.51 6.27 1.91
C LEU A 259 -27.86 6.78 2.43
N PRO A 260 -28.78 5.88 2.84
CA PRO A 260 -29.98 6.27 3.54
C PRO A 260 -29.73 6.50 5.03
N THR A 261 -30.35 7.55 5.56
CA THR A 261 -30.40 7.90 6.99
C THR A 261 -31.84 7.82 7.48
N PHE A 262 -32.08 7.07 8.55
CA PHE A 262 -33.36 6.94 9.24
C PHE A 262 -33.44 7.94 10.39
N TRP A 263 -34.55 8.66 10.49
CA TRP A 263 -34.77 9.75 11.44
C TRP A 263 -36.05 9.55 12.23
N HIS A 264 -36.03 10.03 13.48
CA HIS A 264 -37.19 10.28 14.32
C HIS A 264 -37.26 11.79 14.62
N GLY A 265 -38.17 12.50 13.96
CA GLY A 265 -38.14 13.95 13.89
C GLY A 265 -36.82 14.47 13.28
N ASP A 266 -36.07 15.24 14.07
CA ASP A 266 -34.75 15.77 13.70
C ASP A 266 -33.58 14.93 14.24
N ARG A 267 -33.88 13.88 15.02
CA ARG A 267 -32.86 12.96 15.54
C ARG A 267 -32.56 11.90 14.49
N ALA A 268 -31.31 11.86 14.01
CA ALA A 268 -30.84 10.71 13.25
C ALA A 268 -30.79 9.48 14.17
N VAL A 269 -31.29 8.35 13.68
CA VAL A 269 -31.41 7.10 14.44
C VAL A 269 -30.47 6.04 13.90
N ALA A 270 -30.34 5.95 12.58
CA ALA A 270 -29.39 5.04 11.95
C ALA A 270 -29.03 5.53 10.56
N ALA A 271 -27.87 5.12 10.08
CA ALA A 271 -27.46 5.29 8.69
C ALA A 271 -26.88 3.98 8.16
N LEU A 272 -26.94 3.82 6.84
CA LEU A 272 -26.47 2.63 6.16
C LEU A 272 -25.76 3.04 4.88
N ALA A 273 -24.49 2.69 4.72
CA ALA A 273 -23.75 2.87 3.48
C ALA A 273 -23.81 1.58 2.65
N THR A 274 -24.28 1.71 1.42
CA THR A 274 -24.32 0.66 0.41
C THR A 274 -23.44 1.06 -0.76
N LEU A 275 -22.59 0.14 -1.21
CA LEU A 275 -21.86 0.30 -2.46
C LEU A 275 -22.75 -0.18 -3.61
N VAL A 276 -22.92 0.66 -4.63
CA VAL A 276 -23.82 0.41 -5.76
C VAL A 276 -23.00 0.11 -7.00
N ASP A 277 -23.27 -1.03 -7.63
CA ASP A 277 -22.69 -1.42 -8.91
C ASP A 277 -23.76 -1.38 -10.00
N PRO A 278 -23.80 -0.32 -10.82
CA PRO A 278 -24.76 -0.23 -11.92
C PRO A 278 -24.48 -1.26 -13.04
N ARG A 279 -23.23 -1.69 -13.23
CA ARG A 279 -22.84 -2.64 -14.30
C ARG A 279 -23.30 -4.05 -13.96
N LYS A 280 -23.12 -4.47 -12.70
CA LYS A 280 -23.58 -5.78 -12.21
C LYS A 280 -24.98 -5.75 -11.59
N ARG A 281 -25.59 -4.56 -11.49
CA ARG A 281 -26.94 -4.35 -10.94
C ARG A 281 -27.06 -4.91 -9.52
N THR A 282 -26.05 -4.62 -8.69
CA THR A 282 -25.96 -5.08 -7.30
C THR A 282 -25.89 -3.91 -6.32
N PHE A 283 -26.64 -4.02 -5.22
CA PHE A 283 -26.47 -3.22 -4.00
C PHE A 283 -25.68 -4.05 -2.99
N SER A 284 -24.51 -3.59 -2.56
CA SER A 284 -23.64 -4.27 -1.58
C SER A 284 -23.64 -3.51 -0.26
N PHE A 285 -24.34 -4.04 0.74
CA PHE A 285 -24.41 -3.45 2.07
C PHE A 285 -23.02 -3.46 2.74
N TYR A 286 -22.40 -2.29 2.85
CA TYR A 286 -21.02 -2.17 3.30
C TYR A 286 -20.88 -1.88 4.79
N MET A 287 -21.64 -0.91 5.30
CA MET A 287 -21.52 -0.46 6.69
C MET A 287 -22.82 0.11 7.22
N THR A 288 -23.10 -0.10 8.51
CA THR A 288 -24.20 0.56 9.22
C THR A 288 -23.73 1.05 10.59
N GLY A 289 -24.38 2.10 11.05
CA GLY A 289 -24.28 2.63 12.39
C GLY A 289 -25.67 3.04 12.85
N ARG A 290 -25.98 2.79 14.13
CA ARG A 290 -27.24 3.18 14.75
C ARG A 290 -27.03 3.72 16.15
N ASP A 291 -28.00 4.50 16.60
CA ASP A 291 -28.18 4.85 17.99
C ASP A 291 -28.63 3.60 18.77
N GLU A 292 -27.77 3.10 19.66
CA GLU A 292 -28.04 1.90 20.46
C GLU A 292 -29.03 2.18 21.62
N THR A 293 -29.37 3.45 21.88
CA THR A 293 -30.37 3.86 22.90
C THR A 293 -31.79 3.99 22.35
N PHE A 294 -31.96 3.92 21.04
CA PHE A 294 -33.27 4.06 20.40
C PHE A 294 -34.13 2.81 20.61
N ASP A 295 -35.33 3.00 21.16
CA ASP A 295 -36.29 1.97 21.55
C ASP A 295 -37.52 1.87 20.62
N GLY A 296 -37.53 2.63 19.53
CA GLY A 296 -38.58 2.61 18.51
C GLY A 296 -38.42 1.49 17.46
N PRO A 297 -38.92 1.69 16.23
CA PRO A 297 -38.85 0.70 15.16
C PRO A 297 -37.41 0.22 14.88
N PRO A 298 -37.16 -1.09 14.66
CA PRO A 298 -35.82 -1.64 14.50
C PRO A 298 -35.08 -0.99 13.31
N PRO A 299 -34.07 -0.12 13.55
CA PRO A 299 -33.52 0.75 12.51
C PRO A 299 -32.84 -0.02 11.37
N GLY A 300 -32.13 -1.10 11.71
CA GLY A 300 -31.49 -1.95 10.71
C GLY A 300 -32.50 -2.63 9.79
N VAL A 301 -33.63 -3.12 10.33
CA VAL A 301 -34.66 -3.77 9.52
C VAL A 301 -35.34 -2.75 8.60
N MET A 302 -35.60 -1.55 9.11
CA MET A 302 -36.15 -0.43 8.34
C MET A 302 -35.24 -0.08 7.16
N LEU A 303 -33.95 0.19 7.41
CA LEU A 303 -33.02 0.63 6.37
C LEU A 303 -32.74 -0.45 5.33
N HIS A 304 -32.61 -1.72 5.72
CA HIS A 304 -32.47 -2.80 4.75
C HIS A 304 -33.73 -2.96 3.89
N ALA A 305 -34.93 -3.00 4.49
CA ALA A 305 -36.17 -3.12 3.74
C ALA A 305 -36.38 -1.93 2.77
N PHE A 306 -36.09 -0.71 3.23
CA PHE A 306 -36.14 0.49 2.41
C PHE A 306 -35.16 0.43 1.25
N SER A 307 -33.92 -0.01 1.52
CA SER A 307 -32.88 -0.14 0.49
C SER A 307 -33.18 -1.23 -0.53
N ILE A 308 -33.75 -2.38 -0.10
CA ILE A 308 -34.16 -3.46 -1.00
C ILE A 308 -35.32 -3.02 -1.90
N ARG A 309 -36.32 -2.33 -1.34
CA ARG A 309 -37.42 -1.75 -2.13
C ARG A 309 -36.87 -0.79 -3.19
N HIS A 310 -35.99 0.12 -2.77
CA HIS A 310 -35.37 1.10 -3.66
C HIS A 310 -34.54 0.42 -4.78
N ALA A 311 -33.76 -0.60 -4.45
CA ALA A 311 -32.99 -1.36 -5.44
C ALA A 311 -33.90 -2.02 -6.48
N ILE A 312 -35.00 -2.65 -6.05
CA ILE A 312 -35.99 -3.26 -6.96
C ILE A 312 -36.65 -2.21 -7.86
N GLU A 313 -37.05 -1.06 -7.30
CA GLU A 313 -37.64 0.05 -8.07
C GLU A 313 -36.71 0.58 -9.16
N LEU A 314 -35.39 0.60 -8.88
CA LEU A 314 -34.36 0.95 -9.85
C LEU A 314 -33.98 -0.20 -10.80
N GLY A 315 -34.62 -1.37 -10.67
CA GLY A 315 -34.37 -2.55 -11.48
C GLY A 315 -33.04 -3.25 -11.17
N TYR A 316 -32.49 -3.11 -9.97
CA TYR A 316 -31.34 -3.91 -9.56
C TYR A 316 -31.75 -5.36 -9.30
N THR A 317 -30.83 -6.30 -9.48
CA THR A 317 -31.12 -7.74 -9.48
C THR A 317 -30.55 -8.47 -8.27
N GLU A 318 -29.72 -7.79 -7.47
CA GLU A 318 -29.10 -8.39 -6.29
C GLU A 318 -28.94 -7.38 -5.14
N TYR A 319 -29.23 -7.82 -3.92
CA TYR A 319 -28.87 -7.14 -2.69
C TYR A 319 -27.96 -8.05 -1.87
N ASP A 320 -26.67 -7.71 -1.82
CA ASP A 320 -25.61 -8.48 -1.16
C ASP A 320 -25.39 -7.91 0.26
N PHE A 321 -25.54 -8.74 1.30
CA PHE A 321 -25.29 -8.35 2.69
C PHE A 321 -23.81 -8.44 3.09
N LEU A 322 -22.95 -8.78 2.12
CA LEU A 322 -21.52 -8.98 2.30
C LEU A 322 -21.23 -10.00 3.41
N ARG A 323 -20.08 -9.88 4.07
CA ARG A 323 -19.59 -10.90 5.00
C ARG A 323 -20.40 -10.98 6.28
N GLY A 324 -20.48 -12.20 6.83
CA GLY A 324 -21.10 -12.49 8.11
C GLY A 324 -22.48 -13.11 7.96
N ASN A 325 -22.71 -14.20 8.69
CA ASN A 325 -23.98 -14.90 8.79
C ASN A 325 -24.86 -14.42 9.96
N GLU A 326 -24.91 -13.11 10.23
CA GLU A 326 -25.77 -12.60 11.30
C GLU A 326 -27.23 -13.03 11.08
N PRO A 327 -27.91 -13.63 12.09
CA PRO A 327 -29.23 -14.26 11.90
C PRO A 327 -30.30 -13.33 11.29
N TYR A 328 -30.23 -12.02 11.58
CA TYR A 328 -31.20 -11.07 11.06
C TYR A 328 -31.12 -10.92 9.53
N LYS A 329 -29.95 -11.15 8.90
CA LYS A 329 -29.79 -11.05 7.45
C LYS A 329 -30.68 -12.05 6.73
N TYR A 330 -30.76 -13.28 7.23
CA TYR A 330 -31.58 -14.34 6.62
C TYR A 330 -33.08 -14.08 6.69
N SER A 331 -33.54 -13.17 7.57
CA SER A 331 -34.94 -12.79 7.61
C SER A 331 -35.42 -12.12 6.32
N PHE A 332 -34.51 -11.63 5.47
CA PHE A 332 -34.77 -11.02 4.17
C PHE A 332 -34.82 -12.04 3.00
N GLY A 333 -34.93 -13.34 3.29
CA GLY A 333 -35.02 -14.37 2.25
C GLY A 333 -33.69 -14.61 1.53
N CYS A 334 -32.58 -14.49 2.27
CA CYS A 334 -31.24 -14.61 1.69
C CYS A 334 -30.89 -16.06 1.31
N ALA A 335 -30.27 -16.20 0.14
CA ALA A 335 -29.37 -17.29 -0.16
C ALA A 335 -27.98 -16.99 0.42
N GLU A 336 -27.08 -17.97 0.38
CA GLU A 336 -25.73 -17.86 0.93
C GLU A 336 -24.68 -18.24 -0.11
N ARG A 337 -23.59 -17.47 -0.16
CA ARG A 337 -22.37 -17.82 -0.89
C ARG A 337 -21.16 -17.79 0.03
N LYS A 338 -20.08 -18.46 -0.36
CA LYS A 338 -18.84 -18.55 0.43
C LYS A 338 -17.71 -17.74 -0.21
N ILE A 339 -16.87 -17.18 0.64
CA ILE A 339 -15.56 -16.64 0.25
C ILE A 339 -14.46 -17.49 0.86
N LEU A 340 -13.35 -17.58 0.16
CA LEU A 340 -12.22 -18.40 0.57
C LEU A 340 -11.11 -17.54 1.15
N GLY A 341 -10.44 -18.09 2.16
CA GLY A 341 -9.25 -17.49 2.75
C GLY A 341 -8.13 -18.52 2.79
N THR A 342 -7.06 -18.30 2.05
CA THR A 342 -5.89 -19.18 2.05
C THR A 342 -4.61 -18.37 2.09
N VAL A 343 -3.69 -18.77 2.95
CA VAL A 343 -2.31 -18.27 2.97
C VAL A 343 -1.41 -19.36 2.42
N LEU A 344 -0.66 -19.01 1.38
CA LEU A 344 0.47 -19.81 0.91
C LEU A 344 1.74 -19.22 1.50
N GLU A 345 2.52 -20.02 2.20
CA GLU A 345 3.79 -19.62 2.80
C GLU A 345 4.94 -20.43 2.19
N THR A 346 6.07 -19.79 1.92
CA THR A 346 7.27 -20.50 1.47
C THR A 346 7.74 -21.47 2.56
N ARG A 347 8.16 -22.68 2.18
CA ARG A 347 8.47 -23.73 3.16
C ARG A 347 9.57 -23.36 4.16
N ASN A 348 10.52 -22.52 3.75
CA ASN A 348 11.62 -22.05 4.59
C ASN A 348 11.32 -20.74 5.33
N GLY A 349 10.14 -20.14 5.15
CA GLY A 349 9.76 -18.85 5.75
C GLY A 349 10.61 -17.66 5.27
N LYS A 350 11.31 -17.80 4.13
CA LYS A 350 12.10 -16.73 3.51
C LYS A 350 11.48 -16.30 2.20
N ASN A 351 11.85 -15.13 1.72
CA ASN A 351 11.51 -14.72 0.35
C ASN A 351 12.06 -15.76 -0.64
N LEU A 352 11.34 -16.04 -1.73
CA LEU A 352 11.65 -17.14 -2.65
C LEU A 352 13.11 -17.15 -3.17
N SER A 353 13.71 -16.00 -3.46
CA SER A 353 15.13 -15.91 -3.85
C SER A 353 16.07 -15.47 -2.69
N GLY A 354 15.58 -15.42 -1.46
CA GLY A 354 16.31 -14.85 -0.30
C GLY A 354 16.53 -13.34 -0.37
N ARG A 355 15.91 -12.64 -1.34
CA ARG A 355 16.00 -11.19 -1.54
C ARG A 355 14.63 -10.55 -1.40
N ILE A 356 14.59 -9.26 -1.13
CA ILE A 356 13.35 -8.48 -1.17
C ILE A 356 12.94 -8.22 -2.63
N ASP A 357 11.66 -7.94 -2.87
CA ASP A 357 11.22 -7.41 -4.16
C ASP A 357 11.67 -5.94 -4.31
N VAL A 358 12.04 -5.53 -5.52
CA VAL A 358 12.51 -4.16 -5.80
C VAL A 358 11.46 -3.12 -5.41
N ARG A 359 10.16 -3.45 -5.55
CA ARG A 359 9.04 -2.57 -5.18
C ARG A 359 8.99 -2.26 -3.70
N CYS A 360 9.56 -3.13 -2.86
CA CYS A 360 9.60 -2.93 -1.42
C CYS A 360 10.73 -1.98 -0.97
N ILE A 361 11.66 -1.60 -1.84
CA ILE A 361 12.82 -0.77 -1.45
C ILE A 361 12.41 0.53 -0.71
N PRO A 362 11.42 1.32 -1.18
CA PRO A 362 11.02 2.55 -0.48
C PRO A 362 10.55 2.27 0.96
N ASP A 363 9.70 1.25 1.13
CA ASP A 363 9.16 0.87 2.44
C ASP A 363 10.27 0.35 3.37
N VAL A 364 11.17 -0.50 2.85
CA VAL A 364 12.30 -1.04 3.62
C VAL A 364 13.22 0.10 4.05
N LEU A 365 13.48 1.08 3.18
CA LEU A 365 14.31 2.24 3.48
C LEU A 365 13.66 3.10 4.57
N GLN A 366 12.35 3.36 4.46
CA GLN A 366 11.59 4.12 5.44
C GLN A 366 11.63 3.43 6.81
N GLN A 367 11.34 2.13 6.86
CA GLN A 367 11.33 1.37 8.09
C GLN A 367 12.72 1.26 8.72
N ALA A 368 13.76 0.95 7.93
CA ALA A 368 15.14 0.89 8.39
C ALA A 368 15.61 2.25 8.94
N THR A 369 15.21 3.36 8.30
CA THR A 369 15.50 4.72 8.78
C THR A 369 14.81 5.02 10.11
N ALA A 370 13.53 4.63 10.25
CA ALA A 370 12.80 4.78 11.50
C ALA A 370 13.43 3.97 12.65
N LEU A 371 13.88 2.75 12.36
CA LEU A 371 14.60 1.90 13.31
C LEU A 371 15.96 2.50 13.72
N HIS A 372 16.71 3.04 12.75
CA HIS A 372 17.98 3.72 13.00
C HIS A 372 17.79 4.89 13.97
N ARG A 373 16.77 5.73 13.75
CA ARG A 373 16.42 6.84 14.63
C ARG A 373 16.01 6.41 16.04
N LYS A 374 15.44 5.21 16.18
CA LYS A 374 15.07 4.60 17.47
C LYS A 374 16.22 3.85 18.16
N GLY A 375 17.44 3.92 17.61
CA GLY A 375 18.61 3.21 18.14
C GLY A 375 18.62 1.69 17.89
N LYS A 376 17.65 1.15 17.14
CA LYS A 376 17.61 -0.28 16.75
C LYS A 376 18.57 -0.52 15.57
N THR A 377 19.86 -0.39 15.83
CA THR A 377 20.91 -0.35 14.80
C THR A 377 21.09 -1.68 14.06
N ALA A 378 20.86 -2.83 14.71
CA ALA A 378 20.94 -4.14 14.05
C ALA A 378 19.86 -4.32 12.97
N ASP A 379 18.60 -4.01 13.30
CA ASP A 379 17.49 -4.12 12.34
C ASP A 379 17.61 -3.09 11.20
N ALA A 380 18.10 -1.88 11.52
CA ALA A 380 18.34 -0.85 10.51
C ALA A 380 19.45 -1.24 9.53
N GLU A 381 20.59 -1.73 10.04
CA GLU A 381 21.69 -2.22 9.22
C GLU A 381 21.23 -3.31 8.26
N MET A 382 20.49 -4.29 8.77
CA MET A 382 19.92 -5.35 7.96
C MET A 382 19.02 -4.80 6.85
N GLY A 383 18.11 -3.88 7.16
CA GLY A 383 17.25 -3.27 6.15
C GLY A 383 18.04 -2.60 5.02
N TYR A 384 19.07 -1.82 5.35
CA TYR A 384 19.94 -1.22 4.33
C TYR A 384 20.72 -2.27 3.53
N ARG A 385 21.23 -3.32 4.17
CA ARG A 385 21.92 -4.41 3.47
C ARG A 385 20.98 -5.12 2.50
N ARG A 386 19.73 -5.40 2.88
CA ARG A 386 18.71 -6.00 2.00
C ARG A 386 18.39 -5.14 0.78
N ILE A 387 18.38 -3.81 0.93
CA ILE A 387 18.27 -2.91 -0.22
C ILE A 387 19.48 -3.05 -1.14
N LEU A 388 20.69 -3.07 -0.59
CA LEU A 388 21.93 -3.16 -1.36
C LEU A 388 22.13 -4.54 -2.02
N ASP A 389 21.56 -5.62 -1.47
CA ASP A 389 21.54 -6.95 -2.09
C ASP A 389 20.78 -6.95 -3.44
N VAL A 390 19.77 -6.08 -3.58
CA VAL A 390 18.93 -5.96 -4.79
C VAL A 390 19.40 -4.79 -5.67
N GLN A 391 19.77 -3.67 -5.06
CA GLN A 391 20.25 -2.48 -5.74
C GLN A 391 21.56 -1.99 -5.10
N PRO A 392 22.72 -2.55 -5.51
CA PRO A 392 24.03 -2.25 -4.91
C PRO A 392 24.44 -0.77 -4.97
N LYS A 393 23.86 -0.02 -5.92
CA LYS A 393 24.10 1.41 -6.13
C LYS A 393 23.00 2.31 -5.53
N HIS A 394 22.18 1.80 -4.61
CA HIS A 394 21.14 2.62 -3.99
C HIS A 394 21.75 3.67 -3.03
N ALA A 395 21.83 4.92 -3.50
CA ALA A 395 22.57 5.98 -2.83
C ALA A 395 22.17 6.20 -1.36
N ASP A 396 20.88 6.25 -1.04
CA ASP A 396 20.45 6.54 0.32
C ASP A 396 20.74 5.39 1.30
N ALA A 397 20.68 4.13 0.83
CA ALA A 397 21.03 2.96 1.62
C ALA A 397 22.55 2.88 1.84
N LEU A 398 23.35 3.18 0.80
CA LEU A 398 24.81 3.32 0.92
C LEU A 398 25.19 4.36 1.97
N HIS A 399 24.56 5.54 1.90
CA HIS A 399 24.83 6.63 2.83
C HIS A 399 24.47 6.27 4.26
N ARG A 400 23.23 5.78 4.49
CA ARG A 400 22.73 5.47 5.84
C ARG A 400 23.44 4.27 6.47
N LEU A 401 23.75 3.24 5.68
CA LEU A 401 24.55 2.11 6.17
C LEU A 401 25.99 2.54 6.47
N GLY A 402 26.60 3.37 5.62
CA GLY A 402 27.94 3.92 5.86
C GLY A 402 28.02 4.71 7.16
N GLN A 403 27.03 5.57 7.43
CA GLN A 403 26.94 6.31 8.70
C GLN A 403 26.78 5.38 9.90
N LEU A 404 25.90 4.39 9.79
CA LEU A 404 25.65 3.42 10.86
C LEU A 404 26.92 2.61 11.18
N LEU A 405 27.66 2.15 10.17
CA LEU A 405 28.89 1.40 10.36
C LEU A 405 30.02 2.27 10.93
N ALA A 406 30.13 3.53 10.49
CA ALA A 406 31.07 4.49 11.07
C ALA A 406 30.78 4.75 12.56
N ALA A 407 29.49 4.86 12.94
CA ALA A 407 29.09 4.98 14.34
C ALA A 407 29.40 3.71 15.17
N LYS A 408 29.42 2.54 14.52
CA LYS A 408 29.88 1.26 15.10
C LYS A 408 31.40 1.05 15.01
N THR A 409 32.16 2.08 14.65
CA THR A 409 33.63 2.07 14.45
C THR A 409 34.15 1.10 13.39
N ASP A 410 33.28 0.50 12.56
CA ASP A 410 33.67 -0.26 11.37
C ASP A 410 33.96 0.71 10.20
N PHE A 411 35.04 1.45 10.36
CA PHE A 411 35.48 2.45 9.40
C PHE A 411 35.89 1.84 8.05
N THR A 412 36.40 0.60 8.05
CA THR A 412 36.80 -0.08 6.81
C THR A 412 35.59 -0.40 5.93
N ALA A 413 34.50 -0.94 6.50
CA ALA A 413 33.28 -1.18 5.74
C ALA A 413 32.58 0.14 5.36
N ALA A 414 32.55 1.13 6.26
CA ALA A 414 32.00 2.46 5.95
C ALA A 414 32.73 3.13 4.78
N LYS A 415 34.08 3.05 4.73
CA LYS A 415 34.89 3.60 3.64
C LYS A 415 34.49 3.03 2.28
N ARG A 416 34.28 1.71 2.21
CA ARG A 416 33.85 1.04 0.96
C ARG A 416 32.49 1.54 0.48
N LEU A 417 31.54 1.73 1.40
CA LEU A 417 30.21 2.23 1.08
C LEU A 417 30.24 3.68 0.61
N PHE A 418 30.96 4.57 1.33
CA PHE A 418 31.09 5.96 0.92
C PHE A 418 31.86 6.13 -0.38
N ARG A 419 32.89 5.32 -0.63
CA ARG A 419 33.57 5.30 -1.93
C ARG A 419 32.64 4.88 -3.07
N THR A 420 31.76 3.91 -2.82
CA THR A 420 30.74 3.55 -3.82
C THR A 420 29.74 4.70 -3.99
N LEU A 421 29.33 5.36 -2.92
CA LEU A 421 28.42 6.49 -2.97
C LEU A 421 28.99 7.67 -3.77
N THR A 422 30.28 7.99 -3.65
CA THR A 422 30.92 9.06 -4.45
C THR A 422 31.00 8.72 -5.93
N THR A 423 31.04 7.43 -6.31
CA THR A 423 30.91 7.02 -7.71
C THR A 423 29.47 7.11 -8.24
N VAL A 424 28.46 6.92 -7.37
CA VAL A 424 27.04 6.97 -7.74
C VAL A 424 26.51 8.41 -7.78
N ARG A 425 26.94 9.25 -6.83
CA ARG A 425 26.60 10.68 -6.72
C ARG A 425 27.88 11.51 -6.57
N PRO A 426 28.63 11.75 -7.65
CA PRO A 426 29.89 12.51 -7.59
C PRO A 426 29.69 13.99 -7.25
N ASP A 427 28.48 14.51 -7.39
CA ASP A 427 28.04 15.86 -7.05
C ASP A 427 27.57 15.99 -5.58
N ALA A 428 27.38 14.89 -4.86
CA ALA A 428 26.94 14.91 -3.47
C ALA A 428 28.12 15.23 -2.52
N ALA A 429 28.30 16.51 -2.20
CA ALA A 429 29.34 16.99 -1.27
C ALA A 429 29.39 16.17 0.04
N LYS A 430 28.23 15.85 0.62
CA LYS A 430 28.14 15.07 1.87
C LYS A 430 28.79 13.69 1.76
N ALA A 431 28.76 13.04 0.60
CA ALA A 431 29.39 11.74 0.38
C ALA A 431 30.92 11.84 0.49
N TRP A 432 31.52 12.86 -0.12
CA TRP A 432 32.95 13.14 -0.04
C TRP A 432 33.38 13.51 1.37
N GLN A 433 32.61 14.34 2.06
CA GLN A 433 32.85 14.69 3.48
C GLN A 433 32.89 13.44 4.36
N CYS A 434 31.88 12.57 4.25
CA CYS A 434 31.82 11.33 5.03
C CYS A 434 32.97 10.37 4.69
N LEU A 435 33.36 10.26 3.41
CA LEU A 435 34.51 9.45 3.01
C LEU A 435 35.81 9.99 3.61
N GLY A 436 36.01 11.30 3.56
CA GLY A 436 37.18 11.96 4.17
C GLY A 436 37.25 11.72 5.69
N GLN A 437 36.14 11.93 6.40
CA GLN A 437 36.05 11.68 7.85
C GLN A 437 36.39 10.22 8.22
N VAL A 438 35.87 9.25 7.46
CA VAL A 438 36.18 7.83 7.70
C VAL A 438 37.65 7.52 7.41
N CYS A 439 38.25 8.13 6.38
CA CYS A 439 39.69 8.00 6.12
C CYS A 439 40.55 8.60 7.25
N GLU A 440 40.15 9.73 7.84
CA GLU A 440 40.80 10.30 9.03
C GLU A 440 40.75 9.31 10.20
N SER A 441 39.59 8.70 10.48
CA SER A 441 39.43 7.71 11.55
C SER A 441 40.27 6.45 11.34
N LEU A 442 40.63 6.13 10.09
CA LEU A 442 41.56 5.04 9.73
C LEU A 442 43.03 5.48 9.76
N GLY A 443 43.33 6.74 10.05
CA GLY A 443 44.69 7.30 10.00
C GLY A 443 45.24 7.49 8.58
N GLN A 444 44.40 7.38 7.55
CA GLN A 444 44.78 7.47 6.14
C GLN A 444 44.68 8.94 5.69
N TYR A 445 45.55 9.79 6.23
CA TYR A 445 45.44 11.24 6.11
C TYR A 445 45.67 11.76 4.68
N GLU A 446 46.52 11.13 3.87
CA GLU A 446 46.68 11.50 2.45
C GLU A 446 45.40 11.23 1.64
N GLU A 447 44.75 10.09 1.91
CA GLU A 447 43.47 9.78 1.29
C GLU A 447 42.41 10.78 1.74
N ALA A 448 42.28 10.99 3.06
CA ALA A 448 41.33 11.93 3.63
C ALA A 448 41.45 13.33 3.03
N LEU A 449 42.69 13.82 2.90
CA LEU A 449 42.98 15.11 2.28
C LEU A 449 42.40 15.21 0.86
N ARG A 450 42.62 14.19 0.02
CA ARG A 450 42.06 14.18 -1.35
C ARG A 450 40.54 14.25 -1.36
N GLN A 451 39.88 13.51 -0.46
CA GLN A 451 38.43 13.49 -0.39
C GLN A 451 37.85 14.81 0.15
N HIS A 452 38.53 15.45 1.11
CA HIS A 452 38.16 16.77 1.63
C HIS A 452 38.37 17.88 0.62
N LEU A 453 39.38 17.77 -0.26
CA LEU A 453 39.56 18.70 -1.38
C LEU A 453 38.42 18.58 -2.41
N GLU A 454 37.93 17.38 -2.70
CA GLU A 454 36.72 17.21 -3.53
C GLU A 454 35.46 17.76 -2.84
N PHE A 455 35.33 17.58 -1.52
CA PHE A 455 34.27 18.22 -0.74
C PHE A 455 34.32 19.75 -0.85
N MET A 456 35.50 20.35 -0.68
CA MET A 456 35.70 21.80 -0.83
C MET A 456 35.47 22.28 -2.26
N ARG A 457 35.82 21.47 -3.27
CA ARG A 457 35.51 21.81 -4.67
C ARG A 457 34.01 21.95 -4.91
N LEU A 458 33.20 21.12 -4.25
CA LEU A 458 31.74 21.16 -4.32
C LEU A 458 31.12 22.21 -3.38
N GLN A 459 31.76 22.51 -2.26
CA GLN A 459 31.34 23.50 -1.26
C GLN A 459 32.51 24.41 -0.84
N PRO A 460 32.91 25.36 -1.71
CA PRO A 460 34.11 26.18 -1.48
C PRO A 460 34.01 27.12 -0.29
N ASP A 461 32.78 27.47 0.12
CA ASP A 461 32.53 28.40 1.21
C ASP A 461 32.27 27.68 2.56
N SER A 462 32.40 26.35 2.61
CA SER A 462 32.13 25.56 3.82
C SER A 462 33.30 25.59 4.81
N PRO A 463 33.13 26.15 6.03
CA PRO A 463 34.18 26.15 7.05
C PRO A 463 34.66 24.75 7.43
N ASP A 464 33.76 23.77 7.41
CA ASP A 464 34.06 22.36 7.72
C ASP A 464 35.14 21.78 6.80
N GLY A 465 35.15 22.18 5.52
CA GLY A 465 36.13 21.71 4.54
C GLY A 465 37.53 22.21 4.87
N PHE A 466 37.66 23.50 5.17
CA PHE A 466 38.93 24.12 5.56
C PHE A 466 39.49 23.49 6.83
N VAL A 467 38.64 23.31 7.85
CA VAL A 467 39.04 22.68 9.12
C VAL A 467 39.52 21.26 8.88
N ALA A 468 38.83 20.49 8.04
CA ALA A 468 39.20 19.10 7.75
C ALA A 468 40.51 18.99 6.96
N VAL A 469 40.72 19.83 5.94
CA VAL A 469 41.99 19.89 5.19
C VAL A 469 43.15 20.31 6.10
N ALA A 470 42.98 21.36 6.90
CA ALA A 470 44.01 21.83 7.82
C ALA A 470 44.40 20.74 8.84
N ARG A 471 43.41 20.03 9.39
CA ARG A 471 43.63 18.90 10.30
C ARG A 471 44.41 17.76 9.63
N CYS A 472 44.06 17.39 8.40
CA CYS A 472 44.79 16.35 7.65
C CYS A 472 46.24 16.76 7.37
N MET A 473 46.46 17.99 6.90
CA MET A 473 47.79 18.51 6.61
C MET A 473 48.67 18.62 7.86
N ALA A 474 48.09 18.99 9.01
CA ALA A 474 48.79 19.00 10.29
C ALA A 474 49.25 17.59 10.71
N LYS A 475 48.38 16.58 10.55
CA LYS A 475 48.71 15.18 10.82
C LYS A 475 49.78 14.60 9.88
N LEU A 476 49.87 15.14 8.66
CA LEU A 476 50.91 14.81 7.69
C LEU A 476 52.23 15.57 7.90
N GLY A 477 52.30 16.49 8.86
CA GLY A 477 53.49 17.35 9.06
C GLY A 477 53.71 18.40 7.96
N ARG A 478 52.70 18.64 7.10
CA ARG A 478 52.76 19.57 5.96
C ARG A 478 52.28 20.98 6.34
N LEU A 479 52.54 21.40 7.58
CA LEU A 479 52.10 22.70 8.11
C LEU A 479 52.66 23.88 7.30
N ALA A 480 53.87 23.76 6.77
CA ALA A 480 54.49 24.77 5.92
C ALA A 480 53.68 25.03 4.64
N GLU A 481 53.03 24.01 4.10
CA GLU A 481 52.18 24.13 2.90
C GLU A 481 50.82 24.76 3.23
N ILE A 482 50.28 24.53 4.43
CA ILE A 482 49.08 25.22 4.93
C ILE A 482 49.34 26.72 5.03
N ASN A 483 50.47 27.10 5.64
CA ASN A 483 50.84 28.51 5.79
C ASN A 483 51.07 29.17 4.43
N ALA A 484 51.74 28.49 3.49
CA ALA A 484 51.93 29.00 2.13
C ALA A 484 50.59 29.17 1.38
N ALA A 485 49.67 28.21 1.49
CA ALA A 485 48.34 28.29 0.85
C ALA A 485 47.42 29.34 1.49
N LEU A 486 47.46 29.50 2.81
CA LEU A 486 46.75 30.57 3.52
C LEU A 486 47.33 31.94 3.17
N LEU A 487 48.65 32.10 3.14
CA LEU A 487 49.32 33.36 2.76
C LEU A 487 48.96 33.73 1.31
N ALA A 488 48.95 32.80 0.38
CA ALA A 488 48.51 33.04 -1.00
C ALA A 488 47.01 33.38 -1.12
N ALA A 489 46.17 32.95 -0.18
CA ALA A 489 44.74 33.28 -0.13
C ALA A 489 44.45 34.61 0.60
N ILE A 490 45.39 35.11 1.41
CA ILE A 490 45.29 36.34 2.21
C ILE A 490 46.09 37.49 1.57
N GLU A 491 47.03 37.21 0.65
CA GLU A 491 47.66 38.23 -0.17
C GLU A 491 46.59 39.00 -0.96
N PRO A 492 46.53 40.34 -0.83
CA PRO A 492 45.51 41.13 -1.49
C PRO A 492 45.73 41.05 -3.00
N ALA A 493 44.78 40.43 -3.71
CA ALA A 493 44.52 40.85 -5.07
C ALA A 493 44.17 42.33 -4.99
N SER A 494 44.95 43.17 -5.65
CA SER A 494 44.72 44.59 -5.78
C SER A 494 43.31 44.83 -6.39
N GLY A 495 42.29 45.02 -5.55
CA GLY A 495 40.94 45.46 -5.95
C GLY A 495 39.77 44.83 -5.17
N PRO A 496 38.66 45.58 -4.91
CA PRO A 496 37.57 45.10 -4.08
C PRO A 496 36.54 44.32 -4.92
N SER A 497 36.55 42.99 -4.85
CA SER A 497 35.33 42.21 -5.10
C SER A 497 35.40 40.82 -4.45
N VAL A 498 34.23 40.33 -4.05
CA VAL A 498 33.93 39.16 -3.22
C VAL A 498 34.77 37.91 -3.53
N ARG A 499 35.31 37.31 -2.46
CA ARG A 499 36.15 36.11 -2.39
C ARG A 499 35.56 34.93 -3.18
N LYS A 500 36.33 34.40 -4.14
CA LYS A 500 36.18 33.03 -4.68
C LYS A 500 37.55 32.34 -4.61
N TRP A 501 37.63 31.23 -3.89
CA TRP A 501 38.81 30.38 -3.83
C TRP A 501 39.11 29.80 -5.22
N ARG A 502 40.30 30.08 -5.77
CA ARG A 502 40.79 29.46 -7.02
C ARG A 502 41.83 28.38 -6.74
N ASP A 503 41.50 27.20 -7.27
CA ASP A 503 42.34 26.08 -7.74
C ASP A 503 43.48 25.55 -6.84
N TRP A 504 43.19 24.48 -6.08
CA TRP A 504 44.16 23.71 -5.29
C TRP A 504 45.08 22.80 -6.13
N ARG A 505 44.86 22.72 -7.46
CA ARG A 505 45.57 21.82 -8.38
C ARG A 505 47.03 22.20 -8.66
N SER A 506 47.54 23.30 -8.11
CA SER A 506 48.90 23.80 -8.34
C SER A 506 49.96 23.25 -7.37
N ILE A 507 49.60 22.36 -6.44
CA ILE A 507 50.55 21.73 -5.52
C ILE A 507 51.25 20.55 -6.23
N PRO A 508 52.57 20.60 -6.49
CA PRO A 508 53.27 19.53 -7.22
C PRO A 508 53.31 18.22 -6.42
N ASP A 509 52.98 17.11 -7.08
CA ASP A 509 53.13 15.75 -6.53
C ASP A 509 54.61 15.36 -6.47
N ARG A 510 55.21 15.35 -5.28
CA ARG A 510 56.63 15.00 -5.09
C ARG A 510 56.94 13.51 -5.18
N ARG A 511 55.99 12.63 -5.51
CA ARG A 511 56.32 11.21 -5.79
C ARG A 511 57.14 11.03 -7.07
N ALA A 512 57.05 11.92 -8.04
CA ALA A 512 57.88 11.86 -9.26
C ALA A 512 59.33 12.34 -9.06
N ALA A 513 59.67 12.96 -7.92
CA ALA A 513 60.98 13.57 -7.70
C ALA A 513 61.96 12.69 -6.90
N ARG A 514 61.54 11.52 -6.39
CA ARG A 514 62.41 10.62 -5.60
C ARG A 514 63.02 9.46 -6.39
N GLU A 515 62.61 9.22 -7.64
CA GLU A 515 63.18 8.13 -8.46
C GLU A 515 64.39 8.57 -9.31
N ASN A 516 64.74 9.86 -9.38
CA ASN A 516 65.82 10.37 -10.24
C ASN A 516 67.08 10.89 -9.51
N SER A 517 67.33 10.51 -8.25
CA SER A 517 68.53 10.97 -7.53
C SER A 517 69.47 9.85 -7.03
N ILE A 518 69.45 8.67 -7.66
CA ILE A 518 70.47 7.62 -7.46
C ILE A 518 71.00 7.18 -8.83
N SER A 519 71.70 8.06 -9.54
CA SER A 519 72.71 7.71 -10.56
C SER A 519 73.47 8.96 -11.01
N ALA A 520 74.63 9.21 -10.38
CA ALA A 520 75.84 9.87 -10.89
C ALA A 520 76.67 10.34 -9.70
#